data_AF-A0A392QAQ0-F1
#
_entry.id   AF-A0A392QAQ0-F1
#
_cell.length_a   1.000
_cell.length_b   1.000
_cell.length_c   1.000
_cell.angle_alpha   90.00
_cell.angle_beta   90.00
_cell.angle_gamma   90.00
#
_symmetry.space_group_name_H-M   'P 1'
#
loop_
_entity.id
_entity.type
_entity.pdbx_description
1 polymer ?
#
loop_
_entity_poly.entity_id
_entity_poly.type
_entity_poly.pdbx_seq_one_letter_code
_entity_poly.pdbx_strand_id
1 'polypeptide(L)'
;VSRYPSLHSFLFNELEVATEFLGPTSSGDLESIRGNNLHPSLYPILILLSRLKPSSIAGERGDKLDPSLLMPWIRRCSTQSNLRVRVLASRALTSLVSNEKLSSVLLSIASELPCVENFVESGSHGISYNLIHGILLQLSSLLETYSMPVPYPQ
;
A
#
# COMPACT_ATOMS: atom_id res chain seq x y z
N VAL A 1 -5.93 7.60 12.61
CA VAL A 1 -6.83 6.46 12.90
C VAL A 1 -6.77 6.03 14.37
N SER A 2 -5.60 6.09 15.03
CA SER A 2 -5.44 5.77 16.47
C SER A 2 -6.32 6.53 17.46
N ARG A 3 -6.88 7.71 17.10
CA ARG A 3 -7.83 8.46 17.93
C ARG A 3 -9.28 7.94 17.89
N TYR A 4 -9.57 6.98 17.01
CA TYR A 4 -10.90 6.41 16.82
C TYR A 4 -10.81 4.87 16.80
N PRO A 5 -10.76 4.22 17.97
CA PRO A 5 -10.51 2.78 18.08
C PRO A 5 -11.52 1.91 17.30
N SER A 6 -12.81 2.28 17.33
CA SER A 6 -13.86 1.59 16.57
C SER A 6 -13.66 1.68 15.06
N LEU A 7 -13.18 2.83 14.56
CA LEU A 7 -12.85 3.01 13.15
C LEU A 7 -11.63 2.17 12.76
N HIS A 8 -10.62 2.05 13.61
CA HIS A 8 -9.46 1.20 13.35
C HIS A 8 -9.88 -0.26 13.16
N SER A 9 -10.65 -0.81 14.10
CA SER A 9 -11.15 -2.19 14.00
C SER A 9 -12.06 -2.41 12.78
N PHE A 10 -12.91 -1.44 12.45
CA PHE A 10 -13.72 -1.49 11.24
C PHE A 10 -12.86 -1.55 9.97
N LEU A 11 -11.90 -0.62 9.83
CA LEU A 11 -11.01 -0.57 8.66
C LEU A 11 -10.15 -1.82 8.53
N PHE A 12 -9.66 -2.35 9.65
CA PHE A 12 -8.88 -3.58 9.68
C PHE A 12 -9.69 -4.76 9.12
N ASN A 13 -10.88 -5.01 9.68
CA ASN A 13 -11.72 -6.12 9.26
C ASN A 13 -12.15 -5.98 7.79
N GLU A 14 -12.53 -4.77 7.37
CA GLU A 14 -12.92 -4.52 5.98
C GLU A 14 -11.75 -4.67 5.01
N LEU A 15 -10.54 -4.25 5.37
CA LEU A 15 -9.35 -4.45 4.53
C LEU A 15 -8.97 -5.93 4.44
N GLU A 16 -9.07 -6.67 5.54
CA GLU A 16 -8.86 -8.11 5.55
C GLU A 16 -9.79 -8.82 4.55
N VAL A 17 -11.11 -8.60 4.68
CA VAL A 17 -12.11 -9.17 3.77
C VAL A 17 -11.91 -8.67 2.33
N ALA A 18 -11.65 -7.38 2.14
CA ALA A 18 -11.55 -6.79 0.81
C ALA A 18 -10.31 -7.25 0.03
N THR A 19 -9.31 -7.78 0.71
CA THR A 19 -8.05 -8.20 0.10
C THR A 19 -7.86 -9.72 0.03
N GLU A 20 -8.73 -10.49 0.69
CA GLU A 20 -8.73 -11.97 0.70
C GLU A 20 -8.69 -12.55 -0.72
N PHE A 21 -9.45 -11.96 -1.66
CA PHE A 21 -9.57 -12.43 -3.04
C PHE A 21 -8.59 -11.79 -4.02
N LEU A 22 -7.75 -10.84 -3.58
CA LEU A 22 -6.70 -10.30 -4.43
C LEU A 22 -5.64 -11.39 -4.55
N GLY A 23 -5.54 -12.07 -5.70
CA GLY A 23 -4.58 -13.18 -5.90
C GLY A 23 -3.11 -12.79 -5.67
N PRO A 24 -2.20 -13.77 -5.51
CA PRO A 24 -0.77 -13.51 -5.40
C PRO A 24 -0.24 -12.81 -6.66
N THR A 25 0.66 -11.85 -6.49
CA THR A 25 1.23 -11.00 -7.54
C THR A 25 2.08 -11.74 -8.59
N SER A 26 2.27 -13.06 -8.42
CA SER A 26 3.21 -13.90 -9.16
C SER A 26 2.57 -14.92 -10.10
N SER A 27 1.25 -15.14 -10.08
CA SER A 27 0.64 -16.05 -11.06
C SER A 27 0.26 -15.28 -12.32
N GLY A 28 0.82 -15.70 -13.45
CA GLY A 28 0.45 -15.27 -14.80
C GLY A 28 -0.95 -15.76 -15.20
N ASP A 29 -1.90 -15.72 -14.26
CA ASP A 29 -3.26 -16.19 -14.49
C ASP A 29 -4.04 -15.09 -15.23
N LEU A 30 -4.16 -15.36 -16.53
CA LEU A 30 -5.04 -14.70 -17.51
C LEU A 30 -6.51 -14.58 -17.03
N GLU A 31 -6.89 -15.28 -15.96
CA GLU A 31 -8.23 -15.24 -15.34
C GLU A 31 -8.50 -13.99 -14.49
N SER A 32 -7.48 -13.22 -14.03
CA SER A 32 -7.75 -11.95 -13.31
C SER A 32 -8.27 -10.82 -14.21
N ILE A 33 -8.35 -11.07 -15.53
CA ILE A 33 -8.94 -10.17 -16.52
C ILE A 33 -10.47 -10.20 -16.45
N ARG A 34 -11.08 -11.24 -15.87
CA ARG A 34 -12.53 -11.40 -15.80
C ARG A 34 -13.10 -10.95 -14.47
N GLY A 35 -13.21 -9.63 -14.36
CA GLY A 35 -13.94 -8.97 -13.29
C GLY A 35 -12.99 -8.26 -12.36
N ASN A 36 -13.07 -6.94 -12.42
CA ASN A 36 -12.60 -5.99 -11.43
C ASN A 36 -13.40 -6.21 -10.12
N ASN A 37 -13.38 -7.43 -9.58
CA ASN A 37 -14.16 -7.92 -8.43
C ASN A 37 -13.50 -7.42 -7.15
N LEU A 38 -13.27 -6.11 -7.10
CA LEU A 38 -12.86 -5.44 -5.89
C LEU A 38 -14.05 -5.46 -4.95
N HIS A 39 -13.83 -5.86 -3.71
CA HIS A 39 -14.84 -5.75 -2.69
C HIS A 39 -15.37 -4.29 -2.62
N PRO A 40 -16.69 -4.07 -2.52
CA PRO A 40 -17.27 -2.74 -2.61
C PRO A 40 -16.75 -1.76 -1.55
N SER A 41 -16.27 -2.25 -0.40
CA SER A 41 -15.68 -1.40 0.64
C SER A 41 -14.26 -0.93 0.35
N LEU A 42 -13.54 -1.57 -0.58
CA LEU A 42 -12.12 -1.28 -0.82
C LEU A 42 -11.91 0.16 -1.30
N TYR A 43 -12.68 0.58 -2.32
CA TYR A 43 -12.49 1.88 -2.95
C TYR A 43 -12.78 3.05 -1.98
N PRO A 44 -13.90 3.04 -1.23
CA PRO A 44 -14.15 4.02 -0.16
C PRO A 44 -13.04 4.07 0.88
N ILE A 45 -12.51 2.92 1.32
CA ILE A 45 -11.44 2.86 2.32
C ILE A 45 -10.15 3.48 1.78
N LEU A 46 -9.75 3.12 0.55
CA LEU A 46 -8.57 3.70 -0.08
C LEU A 46 -8.70 5.21 -0.29
N ILE A 47 -9.88 5.69 -0.70
CA ILE A 47 -10.17 7.14 -0.78
C ILE A 47 -10.01 7.79 0.58
N LEU A 48 -10.62 7.23 1.62
CA LEU A 48 -10.57 7.77 2.97
C LEU A 48 -9.12 7.90 3.45
N LEU A 49 -8.35 6.80 3.36
CA LEU A 49 -6.96 6.75 3.80
C LEU A 49 -6.05 7.67 2.97
N SER A 50 -6.24 7.74 1.65
CA SER A 50 -5.44 8.60 0.74
C SER A 50 -5.57 10.11 1.00
N ARG A 51 -6.55 10.50 1.82
CA ARG A 51 -6.81 11.90 2.19
C ARG A 51 -6.36 12.23 3.61
N LEU A 52 -5.88 11.24 4.37
CA LEU A 52 -5.35 11.46 5.71
C LEU A 52 -3.95 12.08 5.63
N LYS A 53 -3.62 12.92 6.61
CA LYS A 53 -2.25 13.43 6.77
C LYS A 53 -1.32 12.29 7.21
N PRO A 54 -0.01 12.37 6.90
CA PRO A 54 0.99 11.42 7.38
C PRO A 54 0.87 11.18 8.88
N SER A 55 1.13 9.95 9.31
CA SER A 55 1.01 9.61 10.73
C SER A 55 2.05 10.40 11.53
N SER A 56 1.57 11.43 12.24
CA SER A 56 2.38 12.19 13.21
C SER A 56 2.52 11.47 14.54
N ILE A 57 1.77 10.38 14.76
CA ILE A 57 1.76 9.64 16.02
C ILE A 57 2.76 8.50 15.88
N ALA A 58 3.92 8.66 16.53
CA ALA A 58 4.72 7.54 16.97
C ALA A 58 3.91 6.80 18.03
N GLY A 59 3.08 5.83 17.60
CA GLY A 59 2.49 4.90 18.55
C GLY A 59 3.62 4.16 19.26
N GLU A 60 3.50 3.92 20.56
CA GLU A 60 4.43 3.05 21.26
C GLU A 60 4.50 1.70 20.51
N ARG A 61 5.70 1.14 20.37
CA ARG A 61 5.91 -0.16 19.73
C ARG A 61 4.96 -1.19 20.36
N GLY A 62 4.01 -1.71 19.58
CA GLY A 62 3.06 -2.72 20.02
C GLY A 62 1.64 -2.21 20.32
N ASP A 63 1.32 -0.95 20.03
CA ASP A 63 -0.06 -0.47 20.09
C ASP A 63 -0.94 -1.23 19.07
N LYS A 64 -2.04 -1.82 19.55
CA LYS A 64 -3.06 -2.51 18.73
C LYS A 64 -3.76 -1.57 17.75
N LEU A 65 -3.60 -0.26 17.91
CA LEU A 65 -4.16 0.80 17.08
C LEU A 65 -3.10 1.48 16.19
N ASP A 66 -1.90 0.91 16.09
CA ASP A 66 -0.83 1.41 15.23
C ASP A 66 -1.30 1.36 13.75
N PRO A 67 -1.41 2.50 13.06
CA PRO A 67 -1.85 2.55 11.66
C PRO A 67 -0.99 1.70 10.71
N SER A 68 0.26 1.42 11.08
CA SER A 68 1.15 0.57 10.29
C SER A 68 0.68 -0.88 10.18
N LEU A 69 -0.20 -1.34 11.09
CA LEU A 69 -0.84 -2.66 11.00
C LEU A 69 -1.69 -2.80 9.73
N LEU A 70 -2.19 -1.70 9.16
CA LEU A 70 -2.98 -1.72 7.94
C LEU A 70 -2.12 -1.83 6.67
N MET A 71 -0.81 -1.63 6.77
CA MET A 71 0.08 -1.55 5.60
C MET A 71 0.07 -2.79 4.72
N PRO A 72 0.08 -4.05 5.23
CA PRO A 72 0.14 -5.24 4.36
C PRO A 72 -0.97 -5.27 3.30
N TRP A 73 -2.19 -4.92 3.68
CA TRP A 73 -3.34 -4.86 2.76
C TRP A 73 -3.22 -3.73 1.76
N ILE A 74 -2.80 -2.54 2.20
CA ILE A 74 -2.60 -1.38 1.33
C ILE A 74 -1.48 -1.65 0.31
N ARG A 75 -0.38 -2.27 0.75
CA ARG A 75 0.72 -2.67 -0.13
C ARG A 75 0.25 -3.71 -1.15
N ARG A 76 -0.57 -4.69 -0.76
CA ARG A 76 -1.17 -5.64 -1.71
C ARG A 76 -2.09 -4.96 -2.73
N CYS A 77 -2.86 -3.95 -2.32
CA CYS A 77 -3.69 -3.16 -3.22
C CYS A 77 -2.85 -2.37 -4.25
N SER A 78 -1.68 -1.90 -3.84
CA SER A 78 -0.81 -1.09 -4.69
C SER A 78 -0.25 -1.83 -5.91
N THR A 79 -0.34 -3.17 -5.94
CA THR A 79 0.21 -4.02 -7.01
C THR A 79 -0.86 -4.69 -7.88
N GLN A 80 -2.14 -4.36 -7.65
CA GLN A 80 -3.28 -4.92 -8.38
C GLN A 80 -3.37 -4.41 -9.83
N SER A 81 -4.12 -5.12 -10.68
CA SER A 81 -4.31 -4.78 -12.09
C SER A 81 -4.99 -3.42 -12.31
N ASN A 82 -5.84 -2.99 -11.38
CA ASN A 82 -6.56 -1.73 -11.49
C ASN A 82 -5.67 -0.51 -11.15
N LEU A 83 -5.37 0.31 -12.15
CA LEU A 83 -4.54 1.51 -12.00
C LEU A 83 -5.02 2.47 -10.89
N ARG A 84 -6.33 2.70 -10.79
CA ARG A 84 -6.86 3.65 -9.79
C ARG A 84 -6.68 3.12 -8.37
N VAL A 85 -6.85 1.81 -8.17
CA VAL A 85 -6.54 1.16 -6.89
C VAL A 85 -5.08 1.35 -6.53
N ARG A 86 -4.16 1.14 -7.50
CA ARG A 86 -2.72 1.33 -7.25
C ARG A 86 -2.39 2.74 -6.79
N VAL A 87 -2.90 3.75 -7.47
CA VAL A 87 -2.68 5.17 -7.15
C VAL A 87 -3.29 5.55 -5.80
N LEU A 88 -4.52 5.09 -5.50
CA LEU A 88 -5.14 5.38 -4.21
C LEU A 88 -4.41 4.67 -3.07
N ALA A 89 -3.98 3.42 -3.28
CA ALA A 89 -3.24 2.65 -2.29
C ALA A 89 -1.85 3.25 -2.01
N SER A 90 -1.12 3.68 -3.03
CA SER A 90 0.18 4.34 -2.82
C SER A 90 0.06 5.63 -2.01
N ARG A 91 -1.01 6.41 -2.25
CA ARG A 91 -1.33 7.60 -1.45
C ARG A 91 -1.82 7.26 -0.05
N ALA A 92 -2.65 6.23 0.10
CA ALA A 92 -3.12 5.77 1.41
C ALA A 92 -1.95 5.33 2.29
N LEU A 93 -0.94 4.68 1.71
CA LEU A 93 0.25 4.23 2.42
C LEU A 93 0.98 5.36 3.15
N THR A 94 1.05 6.57 2.57
CA THR A 94 1.74 7.71 3.18
C THR A 94 1.10 8.15 4.50
N SER A 95 -0.21 7.93 4.65
CA SER A 95 -0.93 8.22 5.90
C SER A 95 -0.66 7.21 7.03
N LEU A 96 -0.16 6.02 6.69
CA LEU A 96 0.07 4.92 7.64
C LEU A 96 1.51 4.85 8.13
N VAL A 97 2.43 5.50 7.42
CA VAL A 97 3.85 5.55 7.76
C VAL A 97 4.11 6.76 8.68
N SER A 98 5.00 6.59 9.66
CA SER A 98 5.52 7.69 10.46
C SER A 98 6.91 8.08 9.97
N ASN A 99 7.35 9.31 10.27
CA ASN A 99 8.70 9.77 9.91
C ASN A 99 9.80 8.81 10.39
N GLU A 100 9.65 8.24 11.60
CA GLU A 100 10.61 7.30 12.19
C GLU A 100 10.70 5.98 11.42
N LYS A 101 9.59 5.51 10.86
CA LYS A 101 9.51 4.25 10.09
C LYS A 101 9.79 4.46 8.60
N LEU A 102 9.89 5.71 8.13
CA LEU A 102 9.98 6.02 6.70
C LEU A 102 11.14 5.29 6.01
N SER A 103 12.35 5.38 6.55
CA SER A 103 13.54 4.77 5.95
C SER A 103 13.45 3.25 5.85
N SER A 104 12.94 2.58 6.88
CA SER A 104 12.79 1.12 6.87
C SER A 104 11.71 0.67 5.91
N VAL A 105 10.61 1.43 5.80
CA VAL A 105 9.52 1.15 4.86
C VAL A 105 9.97 1.36 3.41
N LEU A 106 10.70 2.45 3.12
CA LEU A 106 11.26 2.68 1.79
C LEU A 106 12.18 1.53 1.36
N LEU A 107 13.09 1.09 2.24
CA LEU A 107 14.00 -0.01 1.95
C LEU A 107 13.24 -1.33 1.74
N SER A 108 12.25 -1.62 2.60
CA SER A 108 11.41 -2.82 2.49
C SER A 108 10.59 -2.85 1.19
N ILE A 109 10.13 -1.69 0.70
CA ILE A 109 9.40 -1.61 -0.56
C ILE A 109 10.36 -1.75 -1.75
N ALA A 110 11.52 -1.08 -1.69
CA ALA A 110 12.51 -1.15 -2.76
C ALA A 110 13.08 -2.57 -2.94
N SER A 111 13.23 -3.34 -1.86
CA SER A 111 13.71 -4.73 -1.93
C SER A 111 12.75 -5.69 -2.64
N GLU A 112 11.49 -5.30 -2.88
CA GLU A 112 10.53 -6.10 -3.64
C GLU A 112 10.63 -5.88 -5.16
N LEU A 113 11.47 -4.95 -5.61
CA LEU A 113 11.71 -4.78 -7.04
C LEU A 113 12.44 -6.03 -7.59
N PRO A 114 12.01 -6.56 -8.73
CA PRO A 114 12.67 -7.71 -9.34
C PRO A 114 14.08 -7.33 -9.82
N CYS A 115 15.09 -8.09 -9.40
CA CYS A 115 16.45 -7.96 -9.88
C CYS A 115 16.59 -8.49 -11.31
N VAL A 116 17.52 -7.91 -12.08
CA VAL A 116 17.83 -8.29 -13.49
C VAL A 116 18.20 -9.78 -13.62
N GLU A 117 18.72 -10.39 -12.57
CA GLU A 117 19.10 -11.81 -12.52
C GLU A 117 17.87 -12.75 -12.49
N ASN A 118 16.76 -12.32 -11.87
CA ASN A 118 15.52 -13.10 -11.77
C ASN A 118 14.82 -13.30 -13.13
N PHE A 119 15.23 -12.55 -14.16
CA PHE A 119 14.70 -12.64 -15.52
C PHE A 119 15.20 -13.89 -16.26
N VAL A 120 16.33 -14.46 -15.86
CA VAL A 120 17.00 -15.57 -16.56
C VAL A 120 16.52 -16.93 -16.05
N GLU A 121 16.14 -17.02 -14.78
CA GLU A 121 15.72 -18.28 -14.14
C GLU A 121 14.22 -18.56 -14.27
N SER A 122 13.39 -17.52 -14.43
CA SER A 122 11.94 -17.64 -14.53
C SER A 122 11.52 -17.90 -15.98
N GLY A 123 11.65 -19.14 -16.45
CA GLY A 123 11.13 -19.56 -17.75
C GLY A 123 9.67 -19.12 -17.97
N SER A 124 9.41 -18.40 -19.06
CA SER A 124 8.11 -17.95 -19.61
C SER A 124 7.10 -17.22 -18.70
N HIS A 125 7.28 -17.14 -17.38
CA HIS A 125 6.44 -16.33 -16.50
C HIS A 125 7.03 -14.92 -16.40
N GLY A 126 6.59 -14.05 -17.31
CA GLY A 126 7.03 -12.65 -17.36
C GLY A 126 6.73 -11.89 -16.08
N ILE A 127 7.56 -10.89 -15.80
CA ILE A 127 7.40 -10.00 -14.64
C ILE A 127 6.09 -9.21 -14.76
N SER A 128 5.34 -9.13 -13.66
CA SER A 128 4.17 -8.26 -13.58
C SER A 128 4.60 -6.79 -13.61
N TYR A 129 4.37 -6.11 -14.73
CA TYR A 129 4.49 -4.64 -14.79
C TYR A 129 3.58 -3.96 -13.77
N ASN A 130 2.49 -4.63 -13.37
CA ASN A 130 1.61 -4.07 -12.37
C ASN A 130 2.23 -3.99 -10.98
N LEU A 131 3.00 -5.02 -10.62
CA LEU A 131 3.85 -5.06 -9.43
C LEU A 131 4.89 -3.95 -9.47
N ILE A 132 5.70 -3.86 -10.54
CA ILE A 132 6.76 -2.84 -10.66
C ILE A 132 6.15 -1.44 -10.51
N HIS A 133 5.12 -1.13 -11.30
CA HIS A 133 4.48 0.18 -11.26
C HIS A 133 3.88 0.48 -9.87
N GLY A 134 3.31 -0.53 -9.22
CA GLY A 134 2.81 -0.42 -7.85
C GLY A 134 3.88 -0.09 -6.81
N ILE A 135 5.03 -0.75 -6.90
CA ILE A 135 6.20 -0.48 -6.05
C ILE A 135 6.71 0.94 -6.27
N LEU A 136 6.89 1.35 -7.53
CA LEU A 136 7.37 2.69 -7.88
C LEU A 136 6.41 3.79 -7.42
N LEU A 137 5.10 3.60 -7.56
CA LEU A 137 4.10 4.55 -7.06
C LEU A 137 4.17 4.71 -5.54
N GLN A 138 4.35 3.62 -4.79
CA GLN A 138 4.50 3.69 -3.33
C GLN A 138 5.74 4.50 -2.94
N LEU A 139 6.88 4.23 -3.59
CA LEU A 139 8.13 4.95 -3.34
C LEU A 139 8.00 6.45 -3.65
N SER A 140 7.48 6.81 -4.83
CA SER A 140 7.28 8.22 -5.21
C SER A 140 6.30 8.91 -4.27
N SER A 141 5.16 8.29 -3.93
CA SER A 141 4.17 8.89 -3.02
C SER A 141 4.78 9.18 -1.64
N LEU A 142 5.58 8.26 -1.10
CA LEU A 142 6.29 8.46 0.16
C LEU A 142 7.31 9.60 0.03
N LEU A 143 8.20 9.55 -0.96
CA LEU A 143 9.21 10.60 -1.15
C LEU A 143 8.58 11.98 -1.33
N GLU A 144 7.57 12.13 -2.18
CA GLU A 144 6.86 13.40 -2.37
C GLU A 144 6.22 13.93 -1.09
N THR A 145 5.64 13.05 -0.29
CA THR A 145 4.94 13.44 0.95
C THR A 145 5.91 13.91 2.04
N TYR A 146 7.10 13.30 2.11
CA TYR A 146 8.07 13.58 3.18
C TYR A 146 9.23 14.49 2.74
N SER A 147 9.43 14.73 1.44
CA SER A 147 10.43 15.67 0.92
C SER A 147 9.94 17.12 0.84
N MET A 148 8.63 17.37 0.96
CA MET A 148 8.12 18.74 0.96
C MET A 148 8.33 19.42 2.33
N PRO A 149 9.07 20.54 2.40
CA PRO A 149 9.27 21.25 3.66
C PRO A 149 7.93 21.74 4.20
N VAL A 150 7.70 21.54 5.50
CA VAL A 150 6.59 22.16 6.23
C VAL A 150 6.70 23.67 6.00
N PRO A 151 5.70 24.36 5.42
CA PRO A 151 5.77 25.80 5.28
C PRO A 151 5.95 26.40 6.68
N TYR A 152 7.00 27.20 6.85
CA TYR A 152 7.24 27.95 8.08
C TYR A 152 5.97 28.72 8.44
N PRO A 153 5.49 28.67 9.70
CA PRO A 153 4.37 29.50 10.11
C PRO A 153 4.74 30.97 9.94
N GLN A 154 3.87 31.73 9.26
CA GLN A 154 3.91 33.20 9.22
C GLN A 154 3.51 33.79 10.56
#